data_AF-A0A7K1KJ53-F1
#
_entry.id   AF-A0A7K1KJ53-F1
#
_cell.length_a   1.000
_cell.length_b   1.000
_cell.length_c   1.000
_cell.angle_alpha   90.00
_cell.angle_beta   90.00
_cell.angle_gamma   90.00
#
_symmetry.space_group_name_H-M   'P 1'
#
loop_
_entity.id
_entity.type
_entity.pdbx_description
1 polymer ?
#
loop_
_entity_poly.entity_id
_entity_poly.type
_entity_poly.pdbx_seq_one_letter_code
_entity_poly.pdbx_strand_id
1 'polypeptide(L)'
;MIICTGCGTKNDDEARFCEECGRKLQSSRRTAPTGASPGAPLSRFRHQGIAPGTRTSLWRMAEAWAYVLMLAVVGAVCVVREVWWPLYPAVALLGLIAWLRRI
;
A
#
# COMPACT_ATOMS: atom_id res chain seq x y z
N MET A 1 -8.37 -30.40 30.34
CA MET A 1 -7.31 -30.90 29.46
C MET A 1 -7.80 -30.88 28.02
N ILE A 2 -7.00 -30.35 27.08
CA ILE A 2 -7.33 -30.30 25.66
C ILE A 2 -6.42 -31.21 24.84
N ILE A 3 -6.99 -31.91 23.86
CA ILE A 3 -6.24 -32.78 22.95
C ILE A 3 -5.98 -32.02 21.65
N CYS A 4 -4.72 -32.00 21.21
CA CYS A 4 -4.33 -31.38 19.96
C CYS A 4 -4.92 -32.15 18.76
N THR A 5 -5.68 -31.46 17.90
CA THR A 5 -6.22 -32.05 16.66
C THR A 5 -5.17 -32.29 15.58
N GLY A 6 -3.96 -31.75 15.75
CA GLY A 6 -2.84 -31.95 14.82
C GLY A 6 -2.01 -33.20 15.13
N CYS A 7 -1.58 -33.37 16.38
CA CYS A 7 -0.65 -34.44 16.78
C CYS A 7 -1.20 -35.39 17.85
N GLY A 8 -2.40 -35.13 18.41
CA GLY A 8 -3.00 -35.98 19.45
C GLY A 8 -2.46 -35.78 20.87
N THR A 9 -1.46 -34.92 21.07
CA THR A 9 -0.89 -34.63 22.40
C THR A 9 -1.93 -34.00 23.33
N LYS A 10 -1.93 -34.43 24.60
CA LYS A 10 -2.71 -33.80 25.68
C LYS A 10 -1.96 -32.57 26.19
N ASN A 11 -2.64 -31.44 26.23
CA ASN A 11 -2.12 -30.17 26.74
C ASN A 11 -3.06 -29.62 27.82
N ASP A 12 -2.57 -28.64 28.58
CA ASP A 12 -3.39 -27.88 29.52
C ASP A 12 -4.52 -27.11 28.80
N ASP A 13 -5.67 -26.91 29.45
CA ASP A 13 -6.78 -26.14 28.86
C ASP A 13 -6.42 -24.67 28.61
N GLU A 14 -5.47 -24.14 29.39
CA GLU A 14 -4.98 -22.77 29.24
C GLU A 14 -3.90 -22.65 28.14
N ALA A 15 -3.39 -23.77 27.63
CA ALA A 15 -2.37 -23.78 26.58
C ALA A 15 -2.91 -23.20 25.27
N ARG A 16 -2.34 -22.07 24.82
CA ARG A 16 -2.71 -21.43 23.54
C ARG A 16 -2.19 -22.19 22.33
N PHE A 17 -1.06 -22.85 22.49
CA PHE A 17 -0.35 -23.62 21.48
C PHE A 17 0.00 -24.98 22.05
N CYS A 18 0.05 -26.00 21.19
CA CYS A 18 0.48 -27.33 21.56
C CYS A 18 1.99 -27.35 21.84
N GLU A 19 2.37 -27.94 22.97
CA GLU A 19 3.77 -28.02 23.41
C GLU A 19 4.64 -28.91 22.52
N GLU A 20 4.02 -29.87 21.82
CA GLU A 20 4.70 -30.79 20.90
C GLU A 20 4.80 -30.25 19.48
N CYS A 21 3.67 -29.90 18.85
CA CYS A 21 3.64 -29.54 17.43
C CYS A 21 3.49 -28.04 17.15
N GLY A 22 3.36 -27.20 18.18
CA GLY A 22 3.19 -25.74 18.03
C GLY A 22 1.84 -25.29 17.46
N ARG A 23 0.91 -26.22 17.17
CA ARG A 23 -0.41 -25.88 16.61
C ARG A 23 -1.26 -25.13 17.63
N LYS A 24 -1.96 -24.09 17.17
CA LYS A 24 -2.87 -23.29 18.01
C LYS A 24 -4.05 -24.14 18.49
N LEU A 25 -4.21 -24.26 19.81
CA LEU A 25 -5.25 -25.06 20.45
C LEU A 25 -6.50 -24.25 20.75
N GLN A 26 -6.32 -22.99 21.16
CA GLN A 26 -7.41 -22.10 21.53
C GLN A 26 -7.32 -20.80 20.75
N SER A 27 -8.40 -20.47 20.05
CA SER A 27 -8.66 -19.10 19.62
C SER A 27 -8.95 -18.30 20.87
N SER A 28 -8.04 -17.41 21.28
CA SER A 28 -8.32 -16.44 22.34
C SER A 28 -9.44 -15.52 21.87
N ARG A 29 -10.70 -15.98 22.00
CA ARG A 29 -11.86 -15.10 21.95
C ARG A 29 -11.72 -14.25 23.19
N ARG A 30 -11.12 -13.07 23.00
CA ARG A 30 -11.14 -12.02 24.01
C ARG A 30 -12.63 -11.80 24.31
N THR A 31 -13.07 -12.14 25.52
CA THR A 31 -14.40 -11.76 25.99
C THR A 31 -14.49 -10.25 25.78
N ALA A 32 -15.47 -9.83 24.98
CA ALA A 32 -15.68 -8.42 24.74
C ALA A 32 -15.79 -7.72 26.11
N PRO A 33 -15.23 -6.51 26.27
CA PRO A 33 -15.36 -5.79 27.53
C PRO A 33 -16.83 -5.74 27.95
N THR A 34 -17.09 -6.08 29.21
CA THR A 34 -18.42 -6.29 29.84
C THR A 34 -19.40 -5.11 29.69
N GLY A 35 -18.99 -3.99 29.09
CA GLY A 35 -19.85 -2.85 28.76
C GLY A 35 -20.52 -2.90 27.37
N ALA A 36 -20.24 -3.89 26.53
CA ALA A 36 -20.88 -4.01 25.22
C ALA A 36 -22.32 -4.54 25.35
N SER A 37 -23.30 -3.65 25.31
CA SER A 37 -24.73 -3.99 25.37
C SER A 37 -25.12 -4.92 24.20
N PRO A 38 -25.80 -6.06 24.44
CA PRO A 38 -26.16 -7.07 23.42
C PRO A 38 -27.11 -6.61 22.31
N GLY A 39 -27.44 -5.32 22.23
CA GLY A 39 -28.29 -4.74 21.18
C GLY A 39 -27.82 -3.36 20.71
N ALA A 40 -26.62 -2.92 21.08
CA ALA A 40 -26.09 -1.68 20.56
C ALA A 40 -25.85 -1.82 19.04
N PRO A 41 -26.39 -0.92 18.20
CA PRO A 41 -26.16 -0.98 16.76
C PRO A 41 -24.65 -0.84 16.51
N LEU A 42 -24.09 -1.78 15.73
CA LEU A 42 -22.71 -1.72 15.31
C LEU A 42 -22.49 -0.37 14.61
N SER A 43 -21.46 0.37 15.04
CA SER A 43 -21.13 1.65 14.44
C SER A 43 -20.88 1.45 12.95
N ARG A 44 -21.56 2.25 12.13
CA ARG A 44 -21.39 2.21 10.69
C ARG A 44 -19.93 2.42 10.36
N PHE A 45 -19.34 1.49 9.62
CA PHE A 45 -17.96 1.60 9.16
C PHE A 45 -17.80 2.93 8.41
N ARG A 46 -17.13 3.90 9.05
CA ARG A 46 -16.83 5.20 8.47
C ARG A 46 -15.43 5.07 7.89
N HIS A 47 -15.34 5.00 6.57
CA HIS A 47 -14.07 5.16 5.87
C HIS A 47 -13.51 6.53 6.30
N GLN A 48 -12.41 6.51 7.07
CA GLN A 48 -11.60 7.71 7.24
C GLN A 48 -11.13 8.08 5.83
N GLY A 49 -11.54 9.26 5.37
CA GLY A 49 -11.22 9.74 4.02
C GLY A 49 -9.70 9.78 3.77
N ILE A 50 -9.35 10.05 2.52
CA ILE A 50 -7.95 10.08 2.05
C ILE A 50 -7.13 11.02 2.95
N ALA A 51 -6.12 10.46 3.63
CA ALA A 51 -5.23 11.22 4.50
C ALA A 51 -4.55 12.35 3.71
N PRO A 52 -4.27 13.52 4.32
CA PRO A 52 -3.65 14.63 3.62
C PRO A 52 -2.29 14.28 2.98
N GLY A 53 -1.54 13.33 3.56
CA GLY A 53 -0.27 12.85 3.00
C GLY A 53 -0.39 12.06 1.70
N THR A 54 -1.48 11.31 1.51
CA THR A 54 -1.72 10.58 0.24
C THR A 54 -2.03 11.52 -0.92
N ARG A 55 -2.64 12.69 -0.66
CA ARG A 55 -2.93 13.70 -1.70
C ARG A 55 -1.65 14.30 -2.28
N THR A 56 -0.67 14.58 -1.43
CA THR A 56 0.64 15.10 -1.87
C THR A 56 1.42 14.07 -2.67
N SER A 57 1.35 12.79 -2.28
CA SER A 57 1.97 11.69 -3.04
C SER A 57 1.34 11.51 -4.43
N LEU A 58 0.00 11.58 -4.53
CA LEU A 58 -0.71 11.52 -5.81
C LEU A 58 -0.33 12.69 -6.73
N TRP A 59 -0.13 13.89 -6.18
CA TRP A 59 0.27 15.05 -6.97
C TRP A 59 1.67 14.89 -7.57
N ARG A 60 2.62 14.31 -6.81
CA ARG A 60 3.96 13.97 -7.33
C ARG A 60 3.93 12.92 -8.44
N MET A 61 3.07 11.92 -8.33
CA MET A 61 2.88 10.93 -9.41
C MET A 61 2.32 11.59 -10.67
N ALA A 62 1.32 12.46 -10.53
CA ALA A 62 0.75 13.18 -11.67
C ALA A 62 1.80 14.06 -12.39
N GLU A 63 2.69 14.70 -11.62
CA GLU A 63 3.79 15.50 -12.15
C GLU A 63 4.81 14.66 -12.93
N ALA A 64 5.18 13.47 -12.42
CA ALA A 64 6.05 12.55 -13.13
C ALA A 64 5.42 12.07 -14.45
N TRP A 65 4.12 11.74 -14.45
CA TRP A 65 3.39 11.35 -15.66
C TRP A 65 3.32 12.48 -16.69
N ALA A 66 3.16 13.73 -16.25
CA ALA A 66 3.18 14.90 -17.13
C ALA A 66 4.54 15.05 -17.83
N TYR A 67 5.65 14.81 -17.13
CA TYR A 67 6.98 14.83 -17.73
C TYR A 67 7.21 13.74 -18.78
N VAL A 68 6.77 12.51 -18.47
CA VAL A 68 6.86 11.39 -19.41
C VAL A 68 6.05 11.68 -20.66
N LEU A 69 4.83 12.21 -20.52
CA LEU A 69 4.00 12.60 -21.66
C LEU A 69 4.64 13.73 -22.47
N MET A 70 5.19 14.75 -21.82
CA MET A 70 5.88 15.84 -22.50
C MET A 70 7.07 15.34 -23.32
N LEU A 71 7.91 14.45 -22.75
CA LEU A 71 9.02 13.82 -23.46
C LEU A 71 8.54 12.97 -24.65
N ALA A 72 7.49 12.19 -24.46
CA ALA A 72 6.92 11.35 -25.51
C ALA A 72 6.37 12.18 -26.67
N VAL A 73 5.66 13.29 -26.38
CA VAL A 73 5.14 14.21 -27.40
C VAL A 73 6.29 14.88 -28.16
N VAL A 74 7.32 15.35 -27.48
CA VAL A 74 8.49 15.95 -28.13
C VAL A 74 9.19 14.94 -29.04
N GLY A 75 9.39 13.69 -28.57
CA GLY A 75 9.95 12.61 -29.37
C GLY A 75 9.11 12.31 -30.63
N ALA A 76 7.79 12.20 -30.47
CA ALA A 76 6.87 11.96 -31.58
C ALA A 76 6.91 13.10 -32.62
N VAL A 77 6.93 14.36 -32.17
CA VAL A 77 7.05 15.53 -33.06
C VAL A 77 8.37 15.51 -33.82
N CYS A 78 9.49 15.15 -33.18
CA CYS A 78 10.78 15.06 -33.85
C CYS A 78 10.79 13.97 -34.94
N VAL A 79 10.16 12.82 -34.68
CA VAL A 79 10.02 11.73 -35.66
C VAL A 79 9.18 12.16 -36.85
N VAL A 80 8.03 12.82 -36.62
CA VAL A 80 7.12 13.27 -37.69
C VAL A 80 7.72 14.37 -38.56
N ARG A 81 8.59 15.22 -38.00
CA ARG A 81 9.14 16.37 -38.71
C ARG A 81 10.43 16.08 -39.47
N GLU A 82 11.06 14.92 -39.29
CA GLU A 82 12.40 14.57 -39.82
C GLU A 82 13.49 15.64 -39.61
N VAL A 83 13.31 16.52 -38.61
CA VAL A 83 14.25 17.57 -38.24
C VAL A 83 14.82 17.18 -36.87
N TRP A 84 16.04 16.65 -36.85
CA TRP A 84 16.67 16.01 -35.69
C TRP A 84 17.45 16.99 -34.80
N TRP A 85 17.74 18.19 -35.30
CA TRP A 85 18.50 19.23 -34.58
C TRP A 85 17.82 19.82 -33.31
N PRO A 86 16.49 20.05 -33.25
CA PRO A 86 15.82 20.56 -32.05
C PRO A 86 15.66 19.53 -30.92
N LEU A 87 15.98 18.26 -31.18
CA LEU A 87 15.89 17.16 -30.22
C LEU A 87 16.97 17.31 -29.13
N TYR A 88 18.17 17.75 -29.51
CA TYR A 88 19.30 17.98 -28.59
C TYR A 88 19.05 19.07 -27.53
N PRO A 89 18.61 20.30 -27.87
CA PRO A 89 18.32 21.32 -26.87
C PRO A 89 17.10 20.95 -26.02
N ALA A 90 16.12 20.24 -26.56
CA ALA A 90 14.95 19.79 -25.80
C ALA A 90 15.32 18.74 -24.72
N VAL A 91 16.16 17.76 -25.06
CA VAL A 91 16.67 16.78 -24.10
C VAL A 91 17.59 17.43 -23.06
N ALA A 92 18.44 18.37 -23.48
CA ALA A 92 19.29 19.12 -22.56
C ALA A 92 18.46 19.95 -21.57
N LEU A 93 17.39 20.62 -22.03
CA LEU A 93 16.51 21.41 -21.18
C LEU A 93 15.70 20.54 -20.23
N LEU A 94 15.20 19.38 -20.69
CA LEU A 94 14.47 18.42 -19.85
C LEU A 94 15.37 17.74 -18.83
N GLY A 95 16.62 17.42 -19.19
CA GLY A 95 17.64 16.95 -18.25
C GLY A 95 18.00 18.01 -17.21
N LEU A 96 18.14 19.27 -17.63
CA LEU A 96 18.39 20.39 -16.72
C LEU A 96 17.22 20.61 -15.75
N ILE A 97 15.98 20.53 -16.24
CA ILE A 97 14.76 20.66 -15.42
C ILE A 97 14.65 19.49 -14.43
N ALA A 98 14.94 18.26 -14.86
CA ALA A 98 14.95 17.09 -13.97
C ALA A 98 16.03 17.20 -12.88
N TRP A 99 17.21 17.72 -13.24
CA TRP A 99 18.31 17.98 -12.31
C TRP A 99 17.99 19.12 -11.32
N LEU A 100 17.41 20.23 -11.80
CA LEU A 100 16.98 21.36 -10.98
C LEU A 100 15.82 20.99 -10.04
N ARG A 101 14.95 20.06 -10.44
CA ARG A 101 13.86 19.57 -9.59
C ARG A 101 14.29 18.51 -8.58
N ARG A 102 15.56 18.09 -8.58
CA ARG A 102 16.21 17.28 -7.56
C ARG A 102 15.31 16.13 -7.07
N ILE A 103 14.96 15.24 -8.00
CA ILE A 103 14.50 13.88 -7.67
C ILE A 103 15.58 13.19 -6.84
#